data_AF-A0A2N3X1C6-F1
#
_entry.id   AF-A0A2N3X1C6-F1
#
_cell.length_a   1.000
_cell.length_b   1.000
_cell.length_c   1.000
_cell.angle_alpha   90.00
_cell.angle_beta   90.00
_cell.angle_gamma   90.00
#
_symmetry.space_group_name_H-M   'P 1'
#
loop_
_entity.id
_entity.type
_entity.pdbx_description
1 polymer ?
#
loop_
_entity_poly.entity_id
_entity_poly.type
_entity_poly.pdbx_seq_one_letter_code
_entity_poly.pdbx_strand_id
1 'polypeptide(L)' 'MPPEVWDVRPIPHGQRHPRIFGRYRRLGPGESFVLVNNHDPEPLRREFGATHPDAFTWDYLESGPRRGRIRIGRLTTPA' A
#
# COMPACT_ATOMS: atom_id res chain seq x y z
N MET A 1 6.94 13.43 9.78
CA MET A 1 5.48 13.56 9.60
C MET A 1 4.86 12.17 9.63
N PRO A 2 3.71 11.96 10.27
CA PRO A 2 3.01 10.68 10.18
C PRO A 2 2.60 10.42 8.71
N PRO A 3 2.61 9.16 8.24
CA PRO A 3 2.20 8.83 6.88
C PRO A 3 0.73 9.17 6.64
N GLU A 4 0.41 9.70 5.45
CA GLU A 4 -0.97 10.01 5.06
C GLU A 4 -1.83 8.75 5.08
N VAL A 5 -3.04 8.85 5.64
CA VAL A 5 -4.02 7.77 5.63
C VAL A 5 -4.96 7.95 4.43
N TRP A 6 -5.02 6.94 3.57
CA TRP A 6 -5.88 6.94 2.40
C TRP A 6 -6.90 5.79 2.44
N ASP A 7 -8.17 6.16 2.50
CA ASP A 7 -9.29 5.22 2.51
C ASP A 7 -9.77 4.91 1.09
N VAL A 8 -9.59 3.66 0.67
CA VAL A 8 -9.98 3.19 -0.67
C VAL A 8 -11.32 2.46 -0.68
N ARG A 9 -11.98 2.31 0.47
CA ARG A 9 -13.30 1.67 0.55
C ARG A 9 -14.35 2.33 -0.35
N PRO A 10 -14.38 3.68 -0.52
CA PRO A 10 -15.30 4.33 -1.45
C PRO A 10 -14.97 4.11 -2.94
N ILE A 11 -13.78 3.60 -3.26
CA ILE A 11 -13.33 3.38 -4.63
C ILE A 11 -13.83 2.01 -5.11
N PRO A 12 -14.38 1.89 -6.33
CA PRO A 12 -14.77 0.60 -6.90
C PRO A 12 -13.59 -0.38 -6.92
N HIS A 13 -13.84 -1.64 -6.55
CA HIS A 13 -12.78 -2.65 -6.36
C HIS A 13 -11.81 -2.74 -7.56
N GLY A 14 -12.33 -2.83 -8.79
CA GLY A 14 -11.53 -2.89 -10.01
C GLY A 14 -10.71 -1.63 -10.33
N GLN A 15 -10.96 -0.51 -9.66
CA GLN A 15 -10.18 0.73 -9.82
C GLN A 15 -9.13 0.93 -8.72
N ARG A 16 -9.12 0.10 -7.66
CA ARG A 16 -8.22 0.30 -6.52
C ARG A 16 -6.77 0.05 -6.89
N HIS A 17 -6.46 -1.09 -7.52
CA HIS A 17 -5.08 -1.47 -7.84
C HIS A 17 -4.36 -0.39 -8.67
N PRO A 18 -4.89 0.06 -9.84
CA PRO A 18 -4.21 1.10 -10.63
C PRO A 18 -3.96 2.40 -9.85
N ARG A 19 -4.91 2.82 -9.01
CA ARG A 19 -4.77 4.03 -8.19
C ARG A 19 -3.73 3.85 -7.09
N ILE A 20 -3.68 2.68 -6.46
CA ILE A 20 -2.70 2.36 -5.41
C ILE A 20 -1.29 2.31 -5.97
N PHE A 21 -1.08 1.64 -7.11
CA PHE A 21 0.22 1.66 -7.79
C PHE A 21 0.61 3.06 -8.25
N GLY A 22 -0.33 3.83 -8.80
CA GLY A 22 -0.08 5.22 -9.18
C GLY A 22 0.34 6.10 -7.99
N ARG A 23 -0.28 5.88 -6.82
CA ARG A 23 0.11 6.57 -5.58
C ARG A 23 1.49 6.14 -5.10
N TYR A 24 1.75 4.84 -5.06
CA TYR A 24 3.05 4.29 -4.65
C TYR A 24 4.20 4.82 -5.51
N ARG A 25 4.04 4.90 -6.84
CA ARG A 25 5.07 5.41 -7.75
C ARG A 25 5.46 6.87 -7.50
N ARG A 26 4.62 7.65 -6.83
CA ARG A 26 4.89 9.05 -6.46
C ARG A 26 5.63 9.18 -5.12
N LEU A 27 5.77 8.09 -4.36
CA LEU A 27 6.56 8.11 -3.13
C LEU A 27 8.04 8.32 -3.46
N GLY A 28 8.66 9.25 -2.74
CA GLY A 28 10.10 9.34 -2.60
C GLY A 28 10.68 8.18 -1.78
N PRO A 29 12.01 7.97 -1.80
CA PRO A 29 12.67 6.98 -0.97
C PRO A 29 12.39 7.22 0.52
N GLY A 30 11.98 6.17 1.25
CA GLY A 30 11.63 6.25 2.67
C GLY A 30 10.22 6.79 2.96
N GLU A 31 9.51 7.26 1.94
CA GLU A 31 8.13 7.71 2.12
C GLU A 31 7.14 6.54 2.17
N SER A 32 6.01 6.76 2.82
CA SER A 32 4.94 5.76 2.95
C SER A 32 3.57 6.40 3.10
N PHE A 33 2.53 5.60 2.86
CA PHE A 33 1.14 5.94 3.17
C PHE A 33 0.45 4.74 3.83
N VAL A 34 -0.65 5.01 4.55
CA VAL A 34 -1.49 3.98 5.14
C VAL A 34 -2.71 3.78 4.28
N LEU A 35 -2.86 2.57 3.72
CA LEU A 35 -4.04 2.13 3.00
C LEU A 35 -5.09 1.59 3.97
N VAL A 36 -6.32 2.11 3.90
CA VAL A 36 -7.49 1.53 4.59
C VAL A 36 -8.35 0.77 3.58
N ASN A 37 -8.47 -0.54 3.76
CA ASN A 37 -9.25 -1.43 2.91
C ASN A 37 -10.30 -2.20 3.72
N ASN A 38 -11.33 -2.71 3.04
CA ASN A 38 -12.41 -3.50 3.65
C ASN A 38 -12.13 -5.00 3.75
N HIS A 39 -10.95 -5.46 3.32
CA HIS A 39 -10.47 -6.84 3.42
C HIS A 39 -8.93 -6.87 3.36
N ASP A 40 -8.32 -8.02 3.63
CA ASP A 40 -6.88 -8.23 3.45
C ASP A 40 -6.53 -8.19 1.94
N PRO A 41 -5.68 -7.26 1.48
CA PRO A 41 -5.32 -7.14 0.08
C PRO A 41 -4.11 -8.02 -0.26
N GLU A 42 -4.19 -9.33 0.02
CA GLU A 42 -3.17 -10.31 -0.35
C GLU A 42 -2.85 -10.30 -1.86
N PRO A 43 -3.85 -10.26 -2.79
CA PRO A 43 -3.55 -10.20 -4.22
C PRO A 43 -2.75 -8.95 -4.60
N LEU A 44 -3.05 -7.81 -3.98
CA LEU A 44 -2.30 -6.57 -4.17
C LEU A 44 -0.87 -6.72 -3.66
N ARG A 45 -0.65 -7.31 -2.48
CA ARG A 45 0.70 -7.57 -1.95
C ARG A 45 1.53 -8.42 -2.89
N ARG A 46 0.92 -9.48 -3.45
CA ARG A 46 1.58 -10.35 -4.44
C ARG A 46 1.95 -9.57 -5.70
N GLU A 47 1.05 -8.72 -6.20
CA GLU A 47 1.33 -7.88 -7.38
C GLU A 47 2.47 -6.88 -7.11
N PHE A 48 2.53 -6.30 -5.91
CA PHE A 48 3.68 -5.49 -5.48
C PHE A 48 4.99 -6.28 -5.50
N GLY A 49 5.00 -7.49 -4.93
CA GLY A 49 6.18 -8.36 -4.93
C GLY A 49 6.68 -8.72 -6.33
N ALA A 50 5.77 -8.91 -7.28
CA ALA A 50 6.12 -9.21 -8.66
C ALA A 50 6.62 -7.98 -9.45
N THR A 51 6.09 -6.79 -9.16
CA THR A 51 6.35 -5.56 -9.94
C THR A 51 7.44 -4.67 -9.36
N HIS A 52 7.70 -4.77 -8.06
CA HIS A 52 8.66 -3.95 -7.32
C HIS A 52 9.48 -4.81 -6.35
N PRO A 53 10.16 -5.86 -6.83
CA PRO A 53 10.97 -6.71 -5.97
C PRO A 53 12.00 -5.87 -5.21
N ASP A 54 12.14 -6.13 -3.91
CA ASP A 54 13.10 -5.48 -3.00
C ASP A 54 13.05 -3.94 -2.95
N ALA A 55 11.92 -3.34 -3.34
CA ALA A 55 11.77 -1.89 -3.42
C ALA A 55 10.67 -1.30 -2.51
N PHE A 56 9.85 -2.13 -1.88
CA PHE A 56 8.71 -1.70 -1.06
C PHE A 56 8.71 -2.33 0.33
N THR A 57 8.02 -1.67 1.27
CA THR A 57 7.65 -2.22 2.57
C THR A 57 6.15 -2.44 2.65
N TRP A 58 5.75 -3.39 3.51
CA TRP A 58 4.36 -3.76 3.71
C TRP A 58 4.12 -4.12 5.18
N ASP A 59 3.62 -3.16 5.96
CA ASP A 59 3.40 -3.35 7.38
C ASP A 59 1.90 -3.40 7.70
N TYR A 60 1.44 -4.49 8.32
CA TYR A 60 0.09 -4.55 8.85
C TYR A 60 0.01 -3.70 10.13
N LEU A 61 -0.84 -2.67 10.11
CA LEU A 61 -1.13 -1.84 11.27
C LEU A 61 -2.38 -2.34 12.01
N GLU A 62 -3.37 -2.82 11.26
CA GLU A 62 -4.56 -3.50 11.78
C GLU A 62 -4.93 -4.63 10.81
N SER A 63 -5.13 -5.84 11.32
CA SER A 63 -5.55 -7.02 10.55
C SER A 63 -6.91 -7.53 11.06
N GLY A 64 -7.82 -7.85 10.15
CA GLY A 64 -9.12 -8.42 10.49
C GLY A 64 -10.20 -8.25 9.42
N PRO A 65 -11.34 -8.96 9.54
CA PRO A 65 -12.36 -9.06 8.49
C PRO A 65 -13.14 -7.77 8.23
N ARG A 66 -13.01 -6.74 9.08
CA ARG A 66 -13.77 -5.48 8.95
C ARG A 66 -12.91 -4.28 8.59
N ARG A 67 -11.59 -4.32 8.83
CA ARG A 67 -10.62 -3.24 8.55
C ARG A 67 -9.23 -3.82 8.35
N GLY A 68 -8.69 -3.68 7.14
CA GLY A 68 -7.27 -3.84 6.88
C GLY A 68 -6.62 -2.47 6.83
N ARG A 69 -5.73 -2.16 7.77
CA ARG A 69 -4.86 -0.97 7.68
C ARG A 69 -3.45 -1.44 7.44
N ILE A 70 -2.88 -1.01 6.32
CA ILE A 70 -1.55 -1.44 5.91
C ILE A 70 -0.74 -0.20 5.57
N ARG A 71 0.48 -0.12 6.08
CA ARG A 71 1.45 0.87 5.62
C ARG A 71 2.19 0.30 4.42
N ILE A 72 2.14 1.02 3.32
CA ILE A 72 2.90 0.72 2.11
C ILE A 72 3.95 1.81 1.97
N GLY A 73 5.22 1.41 1.95
CA GLY A 73 6.36 2.33 1.86
C GLY A 73 7.27 1.99 0.70
N ARG A 74 8.03 2.99 0.26
CA ARG A 74 9.13 2.80 -0.69
C ARG A 74 10.43 2.73 0.09
N LEU A 75 11.24 1.71 -0.13
CA LEU A 75 12.52 1.59 0.56
C LEU A 75 13.42 2.77 0.17
N THR A 76 14.15 3.30 1.16
CA THR A 76 15.37 4.05 0.89
C THR A 76 16.38 3.04 0.35
N THR A 77 16.46 2.86 -0.97
CA THR A 77 17.55 2.09 -1.55
C THR A 77 18.86 2.69 -1.01
N PRO A 78 19.65 1.98 -0.18
CA PRO A 78 21.04 2.35 -0.02
C PRO A 78 21.70 2.01 -1.35
N ALA A 79 22.57 2.90 -1.83
CA ALA A 79 23.42 2.66 -2.98
C ALA A 79 24.16 1.32 -2.90
#